data_AF-A0A6I6HG66-F1
#
_entry.id   AF-A0A6I6HG66-F1
#
_cell.length_a   1.000
_cell.length_b   1.000
_cell.length_c   1.000
_cell.angle_alpha   90.00
_cell.angle_beta   90.00
_cell.angle_gamma   90.00
#
_symmetry.space_group_name_H-M   'P 1'
#
loop_
_entity.id
_entity.type
_entity.pdbx_description
1 polymer ?
#
loop_
_entity_poly.entity_id
_entity_poly.type
_entity_poly.pdbx_seq_one_letter_code
_entity_poly.pdbx_strand_id
1 'polypeptide(L)'
;MPKPLITAPLVIALATLLGQPLPASAANYQTLCQVKEGSASNTATFWFDTRSLCAYSGMQVQQGRTYQVKMQVPDQWRWSDRQIPANPGGYECPLEFPLSWLMALSTSMRRHPDLPWFQTMVRIGTAGDDIYALPIKPEQLLPSEHCDPEPEIEEWPKAWRCPPDAVAVEGGRIFNSSFTARSDGPLFFYVNDVGGGSVLGDLLYRNNQGCARVTITESQQ
;
A
#
# COMPACT_ATOMS: atom_id res chain seq x y z
N MET A 1 -26.37 49.27 -34.71
CA MET A 1 -25.84 47.89 -34.67
C MET A 1 -24.62 47.85 -33.76
N PRO A 2 -24.74 47.22 -32.59
CA PRO A 2 -23.68 46.40 -32.02
C PRO A 2 -24.22 45.00 -31.64
N LYS A 3 -23.39 43.96 -31.76
CA LYS A 3 -23.71 42.58 -31.37
C LYS A 3 -23.69 42.44 -29.85
N PRO A 4 -24.61 41.68 -29.22
CA PRO A 4 -24.46 41.30 -27.82
C PRO A 4 -23.47 40.14 -27.67
N LEU A 5 -22.64 40.25 -26.63
CA LEU A 5 -21.76 39.23 -26.09
C LEU A 5 -22.63 38.09 -25.53
N ILE A 6 -22.47 36.87 -26.05
CA ILE A 6 -23.08 35.67 -25.45
C ILE A 6 -22.15 35.22 -24.31
N THR A 7 -22.54 35.55 -23.08
CA THR A 7 -21.99 34.90 -21.88
C THR A 7 -22.56 33.49 -21.78
N ALA A 8 -21.73 32.48 -22.02
CA ALA A 8 -22.06 31.10 -21.74
C ALA A 8 -22.13 30.88 -20.21
N PRO A 9 -23.24 30.38 -19.64
CA PRO A 9 -23.23 29.95 -18.26
C PRO A 9 -22.47 28.62 -18.16
N LEU A 10 -21.53 28.62 -17.23
CA LEU A 10 -20.78 27.49 -16.72
C LEU A 10 -21.77 26.40 -16.26
N VAL A 11 -21.99 25.36 -17.06
CA VAL A 11 -22.71 24.16 -16.63
C VAL A 11 -21.72 23.33 -15.80
N ILE A 12 -21.59 23.67 -14.51
CA ILE A 12 -21.18 22.67 -13.51
C ILE A 12 -22.42 21.82 -13.29
N ALA A 13 -22.57 20.76 -14.10
CA ALA A 13 -23.57 19.74 -13.86
C ALA A 13 -23.21 19.01 -12.56
N LEU A 14 -23.99 19.31 -11.53
CA LEU A 14 -24.10 18.60 -10.27
C LEU A 14 -24.42 17.12 -10.56
N ALA A 15 -23.41 16.25 -10.55
CA ALA A 15 -23.62 14.80 -10.54
C ALA A 15 -23.91 14.33 -9.11
N THR A 16 -25.01 14.82 -8.53
CA THR A 16 -25.56 14.32 -7.25
C THR A 16 -27.02 13.95 -7.46
N LEU A 17 -27.28 12.94 -8.29
CA LEU A 17 -28.57 12.27 -8.38
C LEU A 17 -28.36 10.93 -9.05
N LEU A 18 -28.00 9.95 -8.24
CA LEU A 18 -28.52 8.57 -8.20
C LEU A 18 -27.78 7.90 -7.04
N GLY A 19 -28.45 7.87 -5.89
CA GLY A 19 -28.01 7.17 -4.68
C GLY A 19 -28.06 5.66 -4.86
N GLN A 20 -27.14 5.15 -5.68
CA GLN A 20 -26.68 3.77 -5.56
C GLN A 20 -25.30 3.89 -4.90
N PRO A 21 -25.03 3.19 -3.78
CA PRO A 21 -23.65 2.98 -3.39
C PRO A 21 -23.01 2.22 -4.56
N LEU A 22 -22.23 2.92 -5.39
CA LEU A 22 -21.26 2.22 -6.21
C LEU A 22 -20.43 1.44 -5.18
N PRO A 23 -20.44 0.09 -5.18
CA PRO A 23 -19.69 -0.65 -4.19
C PRO A 23 -18.25 -0.19 -4.33
N ALA A 24 -17.75 0.47 -3.29
CA ALA A 24 -16.33 0.75 -3.19
C ALA A 24 -15.60 -0.60 -3.29
N SER A 25 -14.89 -0.79 -4.39
CA SER A 25 -13.85 -1.80 -4.56
C SER A 25 -14.21 -3.29 -4.73
N ALA A 26 -15.45 -3.71 -5.03
CA ALA A 26 -15.63 -5.08 -5.54
C ALA A 26 -15.12 -5.28 -6.99
N ALA A 27 -14.54 -4.23 -7.59
CA ALA A 27 -13.93 -4.29 -8.91
C ALA A 27 -12.58 -5.03 -8.86
N ASN A 28 -12.56 -6.24 -9.42
CA ASN A 28 -11.41 -6.80 -10.14
C ASN A 28 -10.14 -7.18 -9.34
N TYR A 29 -10.22 -7.41 -8.03
CA TYR A 29 -9.10 -8.01 -7.27
C TYR A 29 -8.59 -9.32 -7.89
N GLN A 30 -9.47 -10.11 -8.49
CA GLN A 30 -9.13 -11.37 -9.16
C GLN A 30 -8.19 -11.17 -10.37
N THR A 31 -8.31 -10.04 -11.06
CA THR A 31 -7.40 -9.63 -12.15
C THR A 31 -6.08 -9.05 -11.62
N LEU A 32 -6.10 -8.42 -10.44
CA LEU A 32 -4.90 -7.81 -9.83
C LEU A 32 -4.01 -8.84 -9.12
N CYS A 33 -4.63 -9.75 -8.37
CA CYS A 33 -3.96 -10.76 -7.58
C CYS A 33 -3.84 -12.05 -8.38
N GLN A 34 -2.68 -12.24 -9.01
CA GLN A 34 -2.38 -13.43 -9.80
C GLN A 34 -1.33 -14.28 -9.09
N VAL A 35 -1.63 -15.57 -8.91
CA VAL A 35 -0.68 -16.55 -8.41
C VAL A 35 0.32 -16.82 -9.53
N LYS A 36 1.60 -16.58 -9.26
CA LYS A 36 2.71 -17.11 -10.06
C LYS A 36 3.06 -18.49 -9.50
N GLU A 37 3.81 -19.32 -10.22
CA GLU A 37 4.26 -20.61 -9.66
C GLU A 37 4.86 -20.39 -8.26
N GLY A 38 4.34 -21.12 -7.28
CA GLY A 38 4.65 -20.97 -5.87
C GLY A 38 4.43 -22.29 -5.15
N SER A 39 5.16 -22.52 -4.07
CA SER A 39 5.11 -23.76 -3.30
C SER A 39 4.42 -23.52 -1.96
N ALA A 40 3.70 -24.51 -1.46
CA ALA A 40 3.40 -24.59 -0.04
C ALA A 40 4.74 -24.70 0.71
N SER A 41 5.17 -23.59 1.30
CA SER A 41 6.40 -23.47 2.06
C SER A 41 6.05 -22.77 3.36
N ASN A 42 6.67 -23.18 4.46
CA ASN A 42 6.48 -22.56 5.77
C ASN A 42 7.25 -21.24 5.89
N THR A 43 8.00 -20.87 4.87
CA THR A 43 8.69 -19.58 4.77
C THR A 43 8.70 -19.05 3.34
N ALA A 44 8.66 -17.73 3.20
CA ALA A 44 8.86 -17.06 1.93
C ALA A 44 9.71 -15.81 2.14
N THR A 45 10.51 -15.46 1.14
CA THR A 45 11.27 -14.21 1.12
C THR A 45 11.24 -13.61 -0.27
N PHE A 46 10.85 -12.34 -0.37
CA PHE A 46 10.70 -11.64 -1.64
C PHE A 46 10.93 -10.13 -1.48
N TRP A 47 11.13 -9.44 -2.59
CA TRP A 47 11.11 -7.98 -2.64
C TRP A 47 9.70 -7.46 -2.89
N PHE A 48 9.19 -6.64 -1.96
CA PHE A 48 7.94 -5.94 -2.09
C PHE A 48 8.16 -4.53 -2.65
N ASP A 49 7.49 -4.23 -3.76
CA ASP A 49 7.42 -2.89 -4.37
C ASP A 49 6.11 -2.23 -3.95
N THR A 50 6.16 -1.03 -3.36
CA THR A 50 4.96 -0.30 -2.90
C THR A 50 4.00 0.07 -4.03
N ARG A 51 4.43 0.03 -5.30
CA ARG A 51 3.57 0.17 -6.49
C ARG A 51 2.81 -1.10 -6.85
N SER A 52 3.11 -2.22 -6.21
CA SER A 52 2.41 -3.49 -6.49
C SER A 52 0.98 -3.41 -5.99
N LEU A 53 0.02 -3.38 -6.93
CA LEU A 53 -1.40 -3.43 -6.59
C LEU A 53 -1.77 -4.71 -5.83
N CYS A 54 -1.06 -5.82 -6.12
CA CYS A 54 -1.18 -7.09 -5.40
C CYS A 54 0.09 -7.93 -5.62
N ALA A 55 1.06 -7.87 -4.70
CA ALA A 55 2.30 -8.64 -4.78
C ALA A 55 2.10 -10.05 -4.21
N TYR A 56 2.24 -11.09 -5.03
CA TYR A 56 2.24 -12.47 -4.55
C TYR A 56 3.53 -12.76 -3.77
N SER A 57 3.39 -13.31 -2.57
CA SER A 57 4.54 -13.61 -1.70
C SER A 57 5.29 -14.90 -2.10
N GLY A 58 4.72 -15.72 -2.99
CA GLY A 58 5.22 -17.08 -3.27
C GLY A 58 4.72 -18.13 -2.26
N MET A 59 3.93 -17.73 -1.26
CA MET A 59 3.48 -18.60 -0.16
C MET A 59 1.99 -18.93 -0.26
N GLN A 60 1.64 -20.17 0.13
CA GLN A 60 0.29 -20.60 0.46
C GLN A 60 0.17 -20.69 1.98
N VAL A 61 -0.78 -19.98 2.58
CA VAL A 61 -1.02 -20.00 4.03
C VAL A 61 -2.18 -20.94 4.37
N GLN A 62 -2.21 -21.39 5.63
CA GLN A 62 -3.20 -22.31 6.18
C GLN A 62 -4.01 -21.63 7.28
N GLN A 63 -5.32 -21.85 7.28
CA GLN A 63 -6.25 -21.36 8.27
C GLN A 63 -5.82 -21.76 9.70
N GLY A 64 -5.92 -20.82 10.62
CA GLY A 64 -5.58 -20.99 12.03
C GLY A 64 -4.09 -20.93 12.35
N ARG A 65 -3.20 -20.86 11.34
CA ARG A 65 -1.76 -20.68 11.55
C ARG A 65 -1.41 -19.20 11.71
N THR A 66 -0.39 -18.93 12.52
CA THR A 66 0.14 -17.57 12.74
C THR A 66 1.45 -17.40 11.99
N TYR A 67 1.53 -16.32 11.23
CA TYR A 67 2.69 -15.97 10.41
C TYR A 67 3.37 -14.74 10.97
N GLN A 68 4.68 -14.83 11.17
CA GLN A 68 5.54 -13.67 11.46
C GLN A 68 5.95 -13.03 10.14
N VAL A 69 5.89 -11.71 10.08
CA VAL A 69 6.27 -10.90 8.94
C VAL A 69 7.37 -9.94 9.38
N LYS A 70 8.55 -10.09 8.80
CA LYS A 70 9.66 -9.15 8.92
C LYS A 70 9.80 -8.38 7.62
N MET A 71 9.79 -7.06 7.68
CA MET A 71 10.04 -6.18 6.54
C MET A 71 11.29 -5.35 6.82
N GLN A 72 12.29 -5.47 5.97
CA GLN A 72 13.51 -4.67 6.03
C GLN A 72 13.51 -3.65 4.90
N VAL A 73 13.54 -2.37 5.25
CA VAL A 73 13.48 -1.23 4.33
C VAL A 73 14.84 -0.54 4.29
N PRO A 74 15.62 -0.70 3.21
CA PRO A 74 16.89 0.01 3.04
C PRO A 74 16.71 1.51 2.94
N ASP A 75 17.73 2.24 3.37
CA ASP A 75 17.70 3.70 3.40
C ASP A 75 17.54 4.27 1.97
N GLN A 76 18.23 3.69 0.99
CA GLN A 76 18.13 4.09 -0.43
C GLN A 76 16.80 3.73 -1.10
N TRP A 77 15.94 2.92 -0.46
CA TRP A 77 14.61 2.53 -0.95
C TRP A 77 13.53 2.87 0.06
N ARG A 78 13.74 3.93 0.84
CA ARG A 78 12.75 4.46 1.77
C ARG A 78 11.42 4.72 1.07
N TRP A 79 10.34 4.42 1.79
CA TRP A 79 9.01 4.50 1.22
C TRP A 79 8.51 5.94 1.20
N SER A 80 7.75 6.26 0.17
CA SER A 80 7.00 7.50 0.09
C SER A 80 5.76 7.38 -0.79
N ASP A 81 4.77 8.19 -0.46
CA ASP A 81 3.71 8.57 -1.40
C ASP A 81 4.09 9.92 -1.98
N ARG A 82 4.67 9.88 -3.19
CA ARG A 82 5.23 11.06 -3.86
C ARG A 82 6.34 11.72 -3.02
N GLN A 83 6.00 12.72 -2.21
CA GLN A 83 6.92 13.45 -1.33
C GLN A 83 6.61 13.24 0.16
N ILE A 84 5.58 12.45 0.49
CA ILE A 84 5.19 12.16 1.88
C ILE A 84 6.00 10.96 2.36
N PRO A 85 6.87 11.10 3.37
CA PRO A 85 7.63 9.99 3.93
C PRO A 85 6.70 8.94 4.52
N ALA A 86 6.95 7.69 4.16
CA ALA A 86 6.18 6.55 4.63
C ALA A 86 7.08 5.41 5.09
N ASN A 87 6.48 4.46 5.79
CA ASN A 87 7.09 3.19 6.15
C ASN A 87 6.03 2.08 6.13
N PRO A 88 6.38 0.83 6.45
CA PRO A 88 5.41 -0.26 6.38
C PRO A 88 4.17 -0.11 7.29
N GLY A 89 4.23 0.73 8.33
CA GLY A 89 3.10 1.12 9.17
C GLY A 89 2.28 2.33 8.68
N GLY A 90 2.60 2.91 7.52
CA GLY A 90 1.91 4.08 6.97
C GLY A 90 2.78 5.33 6.89
N TYR A 91 2.15 6.50 6.79
CA TYR A 91 2.88 7.77 6.82
C TYR A 91 3.64 7.94 8.14
N GLU A 92 4.89 8.40 8.05
CA GLU A 92 5.77 8.50 9.21
C GLU A 92 5.43 9.69 10.11
N CYS A 93 4.94 10.77 9.50
CA CYS A 93 4.70 12.04 10.15
C CYS A 93 3.24 12.49 9.99
N PRO A 94 2.70 13.26 10.96
CA PRO A 94 1.43 13.95 10.78
C PRO A 94 1.47 14.83 9.53
N LEU A 95 0.38 14.86 8.79
CA LEU A 95 0.26 15.76 7.65
C LEU A 95 -0.11 17.16 8.13
N GLU A 96 0.58 18.17 7.60
CA GLU A 96 0.30 19.57 7.86
C GLU A 96 -0.70 20.17 6.86
N PHE A 97 -1.37 21.25 7.24
CA PHE A 97 -2.22 22.01 6.32
C PHE A 97 -1.37 22.71 5.25
N PRO A 98 -1.79 22.72 3.95
CA PRO A 98 -3.08 22.29 3.42
C PRO A 98 -3.17 20.82 2.97
N LEU A 99 -2.05 20.10 2.99
CA LEU A 99 -1.98 18.73 2.50
C LEU A 99 -2.90 17.79 3.30
N SER A 100 -2.94 17.93 4.62
CA SER A 100 -3.81 17.15 5.50
C SER A 100 -5.30 17.22 5.11
N TRP A 101 -5.77 18.39 4.69
CA TRP A 101 -7.17 18.57 4.30
C TRP A 101 -7.46 17.98 2.93
N LEU A 102 -6.53 18.10 1.98
CA LEU A 102 -6.65 17.44 0.68
C LEU A 102 -6.73 15.91 0.84
N MET A 103 -5.88 15.35 1.70
CA MET A 103 -5.87 13.90 1.99
C MET A 103 -7.11 13.44 2.76
N ALA A 104 -7.68 14.29 3.62
CA ALA A 104 -8.96 14.01 4.27
C ALA A 104 -10.10 13.89 3.26
N LEU A 105 -10.13 14.74 2.22
CA LEU A 105 -11.14 14.68 1.17
C LEU A 105 -11.02 13.44 0.26
N SER A 106 -9.81 12.89 0.11
CA SER A 106 -9.57 11.66 -0.68
C SER A 106 -9.66 10.38 0.14
N THR A 107 -9.91 10.46 1.45
CA THR A 107 -9.87 9.31 2.37
C THR A 107 -10.87 8.20 2.02
N SER A 108 -12.04 8.56 1.50
CA SER A 108 -13.06 7.59 1.02
C SER A 108 -12.64 6.84 -0.23
N MET A 109 -11.60 7.31 -0.94
CA MET A 109 -11.05 6.68 -2.13
C MET A 109 -9.94 5.67 -1.82
N ARG A 110 -9.52 5.54 -0.55
CA ARG A 110 -8.61 4.47 -0.14
C ARG A 110 -9.26 3.11 -0.41
N ARG A 111 -8.43 2.10 -0.67
CA ARG A 111 -8.91 0.70 -0.71
C ARG A 111 -9.57 0.31 0.60
N HIS A 112 -9.01 0.78 1.73
CA HIS A 112 -9.55 0.61 3.07
C HIS A 112 -9.74 1.97 3.73
N PRO A 113 -10.95 2.57 3.63
CA PRO A 113 -11.24 3.90 4.16
C PRO A 113 -11.07 4.05 5.67
N ASP A 114 -11.10 2.97 6.43
CA ASP A 114 -11.00 3.00 7.90
C ASP A 114 -9.57 2.74 8.43
N LEU A 115 -8.61 2.51 7.54
CA LEU A 115 -7.23 2.18 7.89
C LEU A 115 -6.27 3.29 7.48
N PRO A 116 -5.10 3.45 8.14
CA PRO A 116 -4.14 4.50 7.81
C PRO A 116 -3.69 4.46 6.34
N TRP A 117 -3.35 5.63 5.80
CA TRP A 117 -2.71 5.74 4.49
C TRP A 117 -1.38 4.99 4.49
N PHE A 118 -1.07 4.36 3.36
CA PHE A 118 0.17 3.64 3.09
C PHE A 118 0.46 2.43 3.99
N GLN A 119 -0.44 2.11 4.92
CA GLN A 119 -0.34 0.95 5.81
C GLN A 119 -0.18 -0.33 4.98
N THR A 120 0.79 -1.16 5.34
CA THR A 120 0.96 -2.47 4.69
C THR A 120 -0.23 -3.36 5.03
N MET A 121 -0.80 -3.93 3.98
CA MET A 121 -1.94 -4.84 4.00
C MET A 121 -1.50 -6.21 3.51
N VAL A 122 -2.08 -7.25 4.09
CA VAL A 122 -2.02 -8.60 3.51
C VAL A 122 -3.40 -9.11 3.18
N ARG A 123 -3.46 -9.96 2.16
CA ARG A 123 -4.68 -10.61 1.69
C ARG A 123 -4.43 -12.09 1.45
N ILE A 124 -5.40 -12.93 1.81
CA ILE A 124 -5.41 -14.35 1.48
C ILE A 124 -6.40 -14.58 0.33
N GLY A 125 -5.96 -15.29 -0.70
CA GLY A 125 -6.79 -15.64 -1.85
C GLY A 125 -6.82 -14.59 -2.98
N THR A 126 -7.08 -15.07 -4.19
CA THR A 126 -7.25 -14.21 -5.38
C THR A 126 -8.61 -13.51 -5.43
N ALA A 127 -9.59 -13.97 -4.63
CA ALA A 127 -10.93 -13.41 -4.49
C ALA A 127 -11.35 -13.39 -3.01
N GLY A 128 -12.47 -12.73 -2.68
CA GLY A 128 -12.94 -12.55 -1.28
C GLY A 128 -12.48 -11.28 -0.57
N ASP A 129 -12.55 -11.28 0.76
CA ASP A 129 -12.30 -10.14 1.65
C ASP A 129 -11.38 -10.48 2.84
N ASP A 130 -10.68 -11.62 2.80
CA ASP A 130 -9.76 -12.02 3.86
C ASP A 130 -8.50 -11.16 3.86
N ILE A 131 -8.59 -10.01 4.52
CA ILE A 131 -7.64 -8.91 4.49
C ILE A 131 -7.25 -8.51 5.92
N TYR A 132 -5.98 -8.14 6.09
CA TYR A 132 -5.41 -7.74 7.37
C TYR A 132 -4.60 -6.46 7.19
N ALA A 133 -4.86 -5.49 8.06
CA ALA A 133 -3.86 -4.47 8.35
C ALA A 133 -2.77 -5.12 9.19
N LEU A 134 -1.52 -5.07 8.74
CA LEU A 134 -0.42 -5.57 9.56
C LEU A 134 -0.17 -4.57 10.70
N PRO A 135 -0.28 -4.95 11.99
CA PRO A 135 0.12 -4.09 13.09
C PRO A 135 1.65 -4.00 13.12
N ILE A 136 2.19 -3.19 12.21
CA ILE A 136 3.63 -3.09 12.00
C ILE A 136 4.22 -2.25 13.12
N LYS A 137 5.25 -2.79 13.77
CA LYS A 137 6.05 -2.07 14.75
C LYS A 137 7.48 -1.99 14.23
N PRO A 138 8.10 -0.79 14.18
CA PRO A 138 9.52 -0.71 13.93
C PRO A 138 10.26 -1.39 15.08
N GLU A 139 11.35 -2.08 14.77
CA GLU A 139 12.23 -2.69 15.78
C GLU A 139 12.93 -1.61 16.61
N GLN A 140 13.22 -0.47 15.98
CA GLN A 140 13.75 0.72 16.63
C GLN A 140 12.81 1.91 16.42
N LEU A 141 12.36 2.51 17.52
CA LEU A 141 11.58 3.74 17.47
C LEU A 141 12.46 4.89 16.97
N LEU A 142 11.87 5.74 16.13
CA LEU A 142 12.49 6.99 15.71
C LEU A 142 12.43 8.01 16.86
N PRO A 143 13.36 8.97 16.92
CA PRO A 143 13.28 10.08 17.87
C PRO A 143 11.96 10.85 17.74
N SER A 144 11.51 11.45 18.84
CA SER A 144 10.29 12.27 18.87
C SER A 144 10.29 13.41 17.84
N GLU A 145 11.46 13.98 17.61
CA GLU A 145 11.73 15.12 16.73
C GLU A 145 12.01 14.71 15.27
N HIS A 146 11.86 13.43 14.91
CA HIS A 146 12.12 12.95 13.54
C HIS A 146 11.27 13.64 12.46
N CYS A 147 10.15 14.26 12.84
CA CYS A 147 9.31 15.02 11.93
C CYS A 147 9.67 16.52 11.83
N ASP A 148 10.70 16.98 12.57
CA ASP A 148 11.12 18.38 12.63
C ASP A 148 12.63 18.54 12.30
N PRO A 149 13.02 18.79 11.03
CA PRO A 149 12.16 18.94 9.85
C PRO A 149 11.66 17.59 9.31
N GLU A 150 10.65 17.63 8.45
CA GLU A 150 10.13 16.43 7.79
C GLU A 150 11.28 15.65 7.11
N PRO A 151 11.32 14.31 7.23
CA PRO A 151 12.42 13.54 6.67
C PRO A 151 12.55 13.73 5.16
N GLU A 152 13.75 14.09 4.73
CA GLU A 152 14.03 14.20 3.30
C GLU A 152 13.96 12.81 2.64
N ILE A 153 13.34 12.76 1.46
CA ILE A 153 13.37 11.58 0.59
C ILE A 153 14.54 11.80 -0.37
N GLU A 154 15.63 11.07 -0.15
CA GLU A 154 16.79 11.12 -1.04
C GLU A 154 16.41 10.82 -2.48
N GLU A 155 17.14 11.41 -3.45
CA GLU A 155 16.87 11.18 -4.85
C GLU A 155 17.00 9.71 -5.21
N TRP A 156 15.89 9.21 -5.71
CA TRP A 156 15.71 7.82 -6.02
C TRP A 156 16.49 7.48 -7.35
N PRO A 157 17.49 6.55 -7.39
CA PRO A 157 18.15 6.04 -8.62
C PRO A 157 17.30 5.82 -9.88
N LYS A 158 17.45 6.65 -10.91
CA LYS A 158 16.65 6.76 -12.17
C LYS A 158 16.08 5.49 -12.89
N ALA A 159 16.51 4.27 -12.58
CA ALA A 159 16.08 3.01 -13.22
C ALA A 159 15.20 2.15 -12.29
N TRP A 160 13.98 2.57 -11.97
CA TRP A 160 13.27 1.97 -10.84
C TRP A 160 12.38 0.77 -11.09
N ARG A 161 12.88 -0.37 -10.59
CA ARG A 161 12.14 -1.50 -10.01
C ARG A 161 12.86 -1.92 -8.72
N CYS A 162 12.16 -2.60 -7.81
CA CYS A 162 12.83 -3.25 -6.67
C CYS A 162 13.84 -4.30 -7.13
N PRO A 163 14.87 -4.61 -6.30
CA PRO A 163 15.85 -5.63 -6.63
C PRO A 163 15.19 -6.99 -6.91
N PRO A 164 15.82 -7.87 -7.71
CA PRO A 164 15.38 -9.26 -7.85
C PRO A 164 15.42 -10.01 -6.51
N ASP A 165 14.59 -11.03 -6.35
CA ASP A 165 14.47 -11.81 -5.11
C ASP A 165 15.76 -12.48 -4.64
N ALA A 166 16.74 -12.68 -5.52
CA ALA A 166 18.05 -13.22 -5.15
C ALA A 166 18.97 -12.21 -4.45
N VAL A 167 18.68 -10.91 -4.54
CA VAL A 167 19.52 -9.85 -4.00
C VAL A 167 19.22 -9.68 -2.51
N ALA A 168 20.26 -9.83 -1.69
CA ALA A 168 20.21 -9.57 -0.25
C ALA A 168 20.04 -8.08 0.03
N VAL A 169 19.63 -7.76 1.24
CA VAL A 169 19.40 -6.40 1.68
C VAL A 169 20.53 -5.97 2.62
N GLU A 170 21.12 -4.80 2.37
CA GLU A 170 22.15 -4.22 3.22
C GLU A 170 21.57 -3.02 3.98
N GLY A 171 21.79 -2.96 5.29
CA GLY A 171 21.32 -1.87 6.15
C GLY A 171 19.80 -1.73 6.22
N GLY A 172 19.34 -0.53 6.58
CA GLY A 172 17.93 -0.18 6.65
C GLY A 172 17.22 -0.50 7.97
N ARG A 173 15.96 -0.08 8.02
CA ARG A 173 15.08 -0.24 9.19
C ARG A 173 14.31 -1.55 9.12
N ILE A 174 14.17 -2.23 10.26
CA ILE A 174 13.42 -3.47 10.40
C ILE A 174 12.06 -3.17 11.03
N PHE A 175 11.03 -3.81 10.48
CA PHE A 175 9.66 -3.71 10.91
C PHE A 175 9.10 -5.12 11.09
N ASN A 176 8.49 -5.38 12.24
CA ASN A 176 7.96 -6.70 12.58
C ASN A 176 6.44 -6.63 12.75
N SER A 177 5.76 -7.68 12.32
CA SER A 177 4.33 -7.86 12.50
C SER A 177 3.95 -9.33 12.47
N SER A 178 2.69 -9.63 12.77
CA SER A 178 2.15 -10.97 12.63
C SER A 178 0.66 -10.94 12.33
N PHE A 179 0.16 -12.03 11.76
CA PHE A 179 -1.27 -12.25 11.56
C PHE A 179 -1.60 -13.73 11.67
N THR A 180 -2.84 -14.04 12.06
CA THR A 180 -3.37 -15.41 12.05
C THR A 180 -4.34 -15.56 10.89
N ALA A 181 -4.07 -16.52 10.00
CA ALA A 181 -4.86 -16.76 8.81
C ALA A 181 -6.28 -17.25 9.17
N ARG A 182 -7.31 -16.66 8.56
CA ARG A 182 -8.72 -17.03 8.73
C ARG A 182 -9.18 -17.99 7.63
N SER A 183 -8.43 -18.06 6.53
CA SER A 183 -8.65 -18.97 5.42
C SER A 183 -7.34 -19.55 4.90
N ASP A 184 -7.46 -20.63 4.12
CA ASP A 184 -6.37 -21.17 3.32
C ASP A 184 -6.21 -20.37 2.02
N GLY A 185 -4.98 -20.20 1.54
CA GLY A 185 -4.76 -19.74 0.18
C GLY A 185 -3.50 -18.91 -0.05
N PRO A 186 -3.36 -18.34 -1.27
CA PRO A 186 -2.17 -17.58 -1.64
C PRO A 186 -2.13 -16.26 -0.89
N LEU A 187 -0.96 -15.91 -0.38
CA LEU A 187 -0.76 -14.69 0.38
C LEU A 187 -0.24 -13.56 -0.52
N PHE A 188 -0.87 -12.39 -0.40
CA PHE A 188 -0.52 -11.19 -1.16
C PHE A 188 -0.29 -9.98 -0.27
N PHE A 189 0.54 -9.05 -0.74
CA PHE A 189 0.90 -7.80 -0.07
C PHE A 189 0.57 -6.59 -0.95
N TYR A 190 0.17 -5.49 -0.33
CA TYR A 190 0.00 -4.17 -0.95
C TYR A 190 -0.02 -3.09 0.13
N VAL A 191 0.13 -1.82 -0.23
CA VAL A 191 -0.11 -0.68 0.68
C VAL A 191 -1.52 -0.11 0.54
N ASN A 192 -2.11 0.35 1.64
CA ASN A 192 -3.43 0.99 1.67
C ASN A 192 -3.37 2.43 1.13
N ASP A 193 -3.59 2.58 -0.16
CA ASP A 193 -3.61 3.86 -0.86
C ASP A 193 -4.73 3.83 -1.92
N VAL A 194 -4.98 4.91 -2.66
CA VAL A 194 -6.02 4.98 -3.69
C VAL A 194 -5.73 3.91 -4.76
N GLY A 195 -6.62 2.94 -4.89
CA GLY A 195 -6.47 1.83 -5.81
C GLY A 195 -7.72 0.96 -5.88
N GLY A 196 -7.63 -0.20 -6.53
CA GLY A 196 -8.77 -1.13 -6.66
C GLY A 196 -9.39 -1.18 -8.05
N GLY A 197 -8.55 -1.12 -9.10
CA GLY A 197 -8.96 -1.44 -10.47
C GLY A 197 -9.68 -0.32 -11.21
N SER A 198 -9.60 0.93 -10.73
CA SER A 198 -9.99 2.12 -11.49
C SER A 198 -8.77 2.76 -12.13
N VAL A 199 -8.92 3.31 -13.35
CA VAL A 199 -7.82 3.97 -14.07
C VAL A 199 -7.20 5.10 -13.25
N LEU A 200 -8.03 5.91 -12.57
CA LEU A 200 -7.54 7.00 -11.73
C LEU A 200 -6.80 6.48 -10.49
N GLY A 201 -7.32 5.44 -9.82
CA GLY A 201 -6.64 4.85 -8.67
C GLY A 201 -5.32 4.20 -9.06
N ASP A 202 -5.27 3.46 -10.17
CA ASP A 202 -4.04 2.85 -10.65
C ASP A 202 -2.99 3.90 -11.07
N LEU A 203 -3.41 5.09 -11.53
CA LEU A 203 -2.52 6.21 -11.80
C LEU A 203 -1.97 6.84 -10.52
N LEU A 204 -2.81 6.99 -9.50
CA LEU A 204 -2.40 7.51 -8.20
C LEU A 204 -1.40 6.54 -7.55
N TYR A 205 -1.71 5.24 -7.49
CA TYR A 205 -0.84 4.21 -6.90
C TYR A 205 0.57 4.11 -7.51
N ARG A 206 0.77 4.60 -8.75
CA ARG A 206 2.08 4.62 -9.42
C ARG A 206 3.03 5.68 -8.88
N ASN A 207 2.52 6.68 -8.15
CA ASN A 207 3.37 7.68 -7.51
C ASN A 207 4.08 7.15 -6.24
N ASN A 208 3.65 5.98 -5.75
CA ASN A 208 4.26 5.30 -4.63
C ASN A 208 5.70 4.95 -4.95
N GLN A 209 6.56 5.06 -3.96
CA GLN A 209 7.96 4.68 -4.02
C GLN A 209 8.26 3.90 -2.74
N GLY A 210 9.09 2.88 -2.85
CA GLY A 210 9.51 2.07 -1.71
C GLY A 210 9.78 0.63 -2.11
N CYS A 211 10.85 0.07 -1.55
CA CYS A 211 11.08 -1.37 -1.58
C CYS A 211 11.25 -1.90 -0.16
N ALA A 212 10.81 -3.12 0.09
CA ALA A 212 11.15 -3.83 1.31
C ALA A 212 11.51 -5.28 1.00
N ARG A 213 12.54 -5.78 1.68
CA ARG A 213 12.79 -7.21 1.75
C ARG A 213 11.84 -7.80 2.79
N VAL A 214 10.89 -8.60 2.33
CA VAL A 214 9.89 -9.24 3.20
C VAL A 214 10.30 -10.67 3.46
N THR A 215 10.32 -11.08 4.71
CA THR A 215 10.47 -12.47 5.15
C THR A 215 9.23 -12.88 5.94
N ILE A 216 8.63 -13.99 5.54
CA ILE A 216 7.47 -14.57 6.20
C ILE A 216 7.89 -15.92 6.76
N THR A 217 7.49 -16.21 7.99
CA THR A 217 7.74 -17.50 8.63
C THR A 217 6.50 -17.94 9.39
N GLU A 218 6.04 -19.16 9.14
CA GLU A 218 5.03 -19.80 9.98
C GLU A 218 5.58 -20.02 11.38
N SER A 219 4.86 -19.55 12.40
CA SER A 219 5.24 -19.78 13.79
C SER A 219 5.08 -21.26 14.13
N GLN A 220 6.10 -21.89 14.70
CA GLN A 220 5.93 -23.21 15.31
C GLN A 220 5.04 -23.04 16.55
N GLN A 221 3.93 -23.80 16.59
CA GLN A 221 3.06 -23.90 17.76
C GLN A 221 3.74 -24.69 18.87
#